data_AF-A0A238Z994-F1
#
_entry.id   AF-A0A238Z994-F1
#
_cell.length_a   1.000
_cell.length_b   1.000
_cell.length_c   1.000
_cell.angle_alpha   90.00
_cell.angle_beta   90.00
_cell.angle_gamma   90.00
#
_symmetry.space_group_name_H-M   'P 1'
#
loop_
_entity.id
_entity.type
_entity.pdbx_description
1 polymer ?
#
loop_
_entity_poly.entity_id
_entity_poly.type
_entity_poly.pdbx_seq_one_letter_code
_entity_poly.pdbx_strand_id
1 'polypeptide(L)' 'MWAVMIYDAKYGPYAQTPEQRAGVVRQLLAACRFKKAPASVERLYARYIAGELSWTEVRALRDNSAL' A
#
# COMPACT_ATOMS: atom_id res chain seq x y z
N MET A 1 25.64 11.49 -0.13
CA MET A 1 25.32 10.24 -0.85
C MET A 1 23.85 10.31 -1.23
N TRP A 2 23.51 10.61 -2.48
CA TRP A 2 22.11 10.62 -2.92
C TRP A 2 21.72 9.18 -3.19
N ALA A 3 20.81 8.62 -2.39
CA ALA A 3 20.25 7.32 -2.66
C ALA A 3 19.56 7.38 -4.04
N VAL A 4 20.07 6.60 -5.00
CA VAL A 4 19.34 6.38 -6.25
C VAL A 4 18.05 5.68 -5.86
N MET A 5 16.94 6.40 -5.99
CA MET A 5 15.60 5.83 -5.90
C MET A 5 15.45 4.86 -7.08
N ILE A 6 15.76 3.58 -6.85
CA ILE A 6 15.55 2.52 -7.84
C ILE A 6 14.06 2.44 -8.09
N TYR A 7 13.65 2.82 -9.30
CA TYR A 7 12.27 2.72 -9.73
C TYR A 7 11.84 1.25 -9.77
N ASP A 8 10.88 0.89 -8.93
CA ASP A 8 10.20 -0.39 -8.96
C ASP A 8 8.78 -0.20 -9.53
N ALA A 9 8.58 -0.73 -10.74
CA ALA A 9 7.34 -0.58 -11.49
C ALA A 9 6.12 -1.18 -10.78
N LYS A 10 6.30 -2.11 -9.84
CA LYS A 10 5.18 -2.79 -9.16
C LYS A 10 4.42 -1.89 -8.18
N TYR A 11 5.02 -0.77 -7.75
CA TYR A 11 4.36 0.20 -6.89
C TYR A 11 3.75 1.38 -7.65
N GLY A 12 4.26 1.70 -8.85
CA GLY A 12 3.91 2.90 -9.60
C GLY A 12 4.74 4.14 -9.20
N PRO A 13 4.74 5.22 -10.00
CA PRO A 13 5.70 6.32 -9.90
C PRO A 13 5.65 7.11 -8.59
N TYR A 14 4.51 7.07 -7.88
CA TYR A 14 4.27 7.85 -6.66
C TYR A 14 4.27 7.01 -5.37
N ALA A 15 4.83 5.79 -5.42
CA ALA A 15 4.80 4.81 -4.33
C ALA A 15 6.16 4.10 -4.14
N GLN A 16 7.24 4.77 -4.52
CA GLN A 16 8.59 4.23 -4.55
C GLN A 16 9.20 4.10 -3.14
N THR A 17 8.90 5.02 -2.21
CA THR A 17 9.32 4.89 -0.80
C THR A 17 8.21 4.35 0.12
N PRO A 18 8.56 3.81 1.31
CA PRO A 18 7.59 3.50 2.36
C PRO A 18 6.67 4.69 2.72
N GLU A 19 7.20 5.91 2.79
CA GLU A 19 6.43 7.13 3.13
C GLU A 19 5.41 7.47 2.04
N GLN A 20 5.81 7.32 0.78
CA GLN A 20 4.93 7.47 -0.37
C GLN A 20 3.81 6.42 -0.36
N ARG A 21 4.14 5.15 -0.09
CA ARG A 21 3.16 4.06 0.07
C ARG A 21 2.20 4.32 1.23
N ALA A 22 2.68 4.82 2.36
CA ALA A 22 1.82 5.25 3.47
C ALA A 22 0.91 6.43 3.07
N GLY A 23 1.40 7.34 2.22
CA GLY A 23 0.61 8.39 1.59
C GLY A 23 -0.56 7.84 0.77
N VAL A 24 -0.30 6.84 -0.09
CA VAL A 24 -1.33 6.16 -0.89
C VAL A 24 -2.41 5.55 0.00
N VAL A 25 -2.02 4.84 1.07
CA VAL A 25 -2.98 4.23 2.01
C VAL A 25 -3.84 5.29 2.70
N ARG A 26 -3.25 6.41 3.15
CA ARG A 26 -4.00 7.52 3.77
C ARG A 26 -5.00 8.14 2.80
N GLN A 27 -4.60 8.36 1.55
CA GLN A 27 -5.48 8.90 0.51
C GLN A 27 -6.65 7.96 0.22
N LEU A 28 -6.40 6.65 0.13
CA LEU A 28 -7.46 5.66 -0.06
C LEU A 28 -8.46 5.69 1.10
N LEU A 29 -7.98 5.66 2.35
CA LEU A 29 -8.85 5.69 3.54
C LEU A 29 -9.69 6.97 3.58
N ALA A 30 -9.09 8.12 3.28
CA ALA A 30 -9.80 9.39 3.18
C ALA A 30 -10.86 9.37 2.08
N ALA A 31 -10.56 8.84 0.89
CA ALA A 31 -11.49 8.70 -0.22
C ALA A 31 -12.67 7.79 0.13
N CYS A 32 -12.44 6.70 0.88
CA CYS A 32 -13.49 5.82 1.38
C CYS A 32 -14.18 6.33 2.66
N ARG A 33 -13.80 7.51 3.17
CA ARG A 33 -14.27 8.10 4.45
C ARG A 33 -14.07 7.17 5.66
N PHE A 34 -13.11 6.26 5.58
CA PHE A 34 -12.75 5.39 6.70
C PHE A 34 -11.64 6.04 7.53
N LYS A 35 -11.82 6.08 8.85
CA LYS A 35 -10.74 6.46 9.76
C LYS A 35 -9.68 5.37 9.89
N LYS A 36 -10.08 4.11 9.72
CA LYS A 36 -9.22 2.93 9.85
C LYS A 36 -9.75 1.79 8.99
N ALA A 37 -8.86 0.96 8.46
CA ALA A 37 -9.21 -0.29 7.79
C ALA A 37 -9.58 -1.38 8.81
N PRO A 38 -10.35 -2.41 8.42
CA PRO A 38 -10.48 -3.64 9.22
C PRO A 38 -9.12 -4.26 9.53
N ALA A 39 -8.97 -4.94 10.66
CA ALA A 39 -7.68 -5.49 11.11
C ALA A 39 -7.04 -6.48 10.11
N SER A 40 -7.86 -7.22 9.36
CA SER A 40 -7.40 -8.10 8.27
C SER A 40 -6.71 -7.30 7.15
N VAL A 41 -7.27 -6.15 6.79
CA VAL A 41 -6.78 -5.27 5.72
C VAL A 41 -5.62 -4.38 6.19
N GLU A 42 -5.60 -3.99 7.46
CA GLU A 42 -4.51 -3.21 8.06
C GLU A 42 -3.17 -3.93 7.94
N ARG A 43 -3.15 -5.26 8.16
CA ARG A 43 -1.94 -6.08 7.96
C ARG A 43 -1.47 -6.09 6.50
N LEU A 44 -2.39 -6.10 5.53
CA LEU A 44 -2.02 -6.03 4.11
C LEU A 44 -1.40 -4.66 3.76
N TYR A 45 -1.95 -3.57 4.29
CA TYR A 45 -1.38 -2.24 4.10
C TYR A 45 -0.01 -2.08 4.75
N ALA A 46 0.21 -2.66 5.94
CA ALA A 46 1.52 -2.66 6.58
C ALA A 46 2.59 -3.36 5.73
N ARG A 47 2.26 -4.55 5.17
CA ARG A 47 3.14 -5.31 4.28
C ARG A 47 3.42 -4.57 2.96
N TYR A 48 2.43 -3.89 2.42
CA TYR A 48 2.62 -2.99 1.26
C TYR A 48 3.56 -1.84 1.57
N ILE A 49 3.39 -1.16 2.71
CA ILE A 49 4.28 -0.06 3.14
C ILE A 49 5.71 -0.57 3.32
N ALA A 50 5.89 -1.73 3.94
CA ALA A 50 7.20 -2.39 4.09
C ALA A 50 7.83 -2.83 2.75
N GLY A 51 7.05 -2.86 1.67
CA GLY A 51 7.50 -3.28 0.35
C GLY A 51 7.42 -4.79 0.12
N GLU A 52 6.86 -5.55 1.05
CA GLU A 52 6.66 -7.01 0.91
C GLU A 52 5.59 -7.36 -0.13
N LEU A 53 4.63 -6.47 -0.37
CA LEU A 53 3.55 -6.64 -1.34
C LEU A 53 3.50 -5.45 -2.30
N SER A 54 3.16 -5.73 -3.55
CA SER A 54 2.66 -4.74 -4.52
C SER A 54 1.21 -4.36 -4.23
N TRP A 55 0.74 -3.27 -4.84
CA TRP A 55 -0.67 -2.85 -4.70
C TRP A 55 -1.64 -3.89 -5.30
N THR A 56 -1.24 -4.53 -6.40
CA THR A 56 -2.03 -5.57 -7.05
C THR A 56 -2.21 -6.79 -6.13
N GLU A 57 -1.17 -7.20 -5.41
CA GLU A 57 -1.27 -8.29 -4.43
C GLU A 57 -2.17 -7.93 -3.24
N VAL A 58 -2.09 -6.68 -2.75
CA VAL A 58 -3.01 -6.19 -1.71
C VAL A 58 -4.47 -6.30 -2.18
N ARG A 59 -4.75 -5.87 -3.42
CA ARG A 59 -6.10 -5.96 -4.01
C ARG A 59 -6.57 -7.41 -4.10
N ALA A 60 -5.76 -8.31 -4.66
CA ALA A 60 -6.11 -9.72 -4.78
C ALA A 60 -6.37 -10.38 -3.42
N LEU A 61 -5.51 -10.14 -2.43
CA LEU A 61 -5.67 -10.70 -1.08
C LEU A 61 -6.91 -10.14 -0.36
N ARG A 62 -7.23 -8.85 -0.55
CA ARG A 62 -8.43 -8.24 0.03
C ARG A 62 -9.70 -8.82 -0.59
N ASP A 63 -9.71 -8.98 -1.91
CA ASP A 63 -10.88 -9.49 -2.63
C ASP A 63 -11.10 -10.98 -2.32
N ASN A 64 -10.03 -11.76 -2.10
CA ASN A 64 -10.11 -13.15 -1.63
C ASN A 64 -10.46 -13.31 -0.13
N SER A 65 -10.29 -12.28 0.70
CA SER A 65 -10.63 -12.31 2.12
C SER A 65 -12.03 -11.78 2.43
N ALA A 66 -12.82 -11.48 1.39
CA ALA A 66 -14.23 -11.12 1.48
C ALA A 66 -15.19 -12.33 1.32
N LEU A 67 -14.68 -13.57 1.46
CA LEU A 67 -15.44 -14.82 1.55
C LEU A 67 -15.65 -15.24 3.01
#